data_AF-A0A2R5FZN1-F1
#
_entry.id   AF-A0A2R5FZN1-F1
#
_cell.length_a   1.000
_cell.length_b   1.000
_cell.length_c   1.000
_cell.angle_alpha   90.00
_cell.angle_beta   90.00
_cell.angle_gamma   90.00
#
_symmetry.space_group_name_H-M   'P 1'
#
loop_
_entity.id
_entity.type
_entity.pdbx_description
1 polymer ?
#
loop_
_entity_poly.entity_id
_entity_poly.type
_entity_poly.pdbx_seq_one_letter_code
_entity_poly.pdbx_strand_id
1 'polypeptide(L)'
;MIEWAGSNFEGAIAFDECHSMGNAIAQEGKLGMIKASMQGIIGLRLQNALPLARVIYVSATGATKVSNLSYANRLGLWQTGDFPFTSREDFVESIEVGGISVTNKLLKSQDGAKGY
;
A
#
# COMPACT_ATOMS: atom_id res chain seq x y z
N MET A 1 4.98 10.58 20.10
CA MET A 1 3.90 10.43 19.05
C MET A 1 3.07 9.17 19.24
N ILE A 2 3.66 8.00 19.53
CA ILE A 2 2.93 6.72 19.70
C ILE A 2 2.78 6.27 21.17
N GLU A 3 3.12 7.13 22.14
CA GLU A 3 3.14 6.79 23.57
C GLU A 3 1.79 6.25 24.08
N TRP A 4 0.69 6.71 23.49
CA TRP A 4 -0.66 6.25 23.84
C TRP A 4 -0.91 4.77 23.51
N ALA A 5 -0.22 4.21 22.53
CA ALA A 5 -0.42 2.85 22.05
C ALA A 5 0.48 1.83 22.80
N GLY A 6 1.66 2.28 23.23
CA GLY A 6 2.73 1.40 23.69
C GLY A 6 3.42 0.65 22.54
N SER A 7 4.59 0.06 22.78
CA SER A 7 5.39 -0.61 21.75
C SER A 7 4.75 -1.89 21.20
N ASN A 8 3.85 -2.50 21.97
CA ASN A 8 3.25 -3.82 21.68
C ASN A 8 1.76 -3.70 21.36
N PHE A 9 1.35 -2.60 20.71
CA PHE A 9 -0.05 -2.39 20.37
C PHE A 9 -0.52 -3.35 19.26
N GLU A 10 -1.49 -4.22 19.59
CA GLU A 10 -2.08 -5.22 18.68
C GLU A 10 -3.51 -4.85 18.22
N GLY A 11 -3.93 -3.61 18.52
CA GLY A 11 -5.23 -3.08 18.13
C GLY A 11 -5.34 -2.76 16.64
N ALA A 12 -6.41 -2.06 16.28
CA ALA A 12 -6.65 -1.60 14.91
C ALA A 12 -6.32 -0.12 14.75
N ILE A 13 -5.74 0.24 13.61
CA ILE A 13 -5.56 1.63 13.13
C ILE A 13 -6.35 1.76 11.83
N ALA A 14 -7.36 2.62 11.82
CA ALA A 14 -8.13 2.92 10.62
C ALA A 14 -7.69 4.27 10.04
N PHE A 15 -7.16 4.26 8.83
CA PHE A 15 -6.92 5.48 8.05
C PHE A 15 -8.17 5.77 7.23
N ASP A 16 -8.93 6.77 7.67
CA ASP A 16 -10.04 7.32 6.90
C ASP A 16 -9.54 8.29 5.82
N GLU A 17 -10.27 8.35 4.70
CA GLU A 17 -9.91 9.06 3.48
C GLU A 17 -8.44 8.90 3.07
N CYS A 18 -7.96 7.64 3.14
CA CYS A 18 -6.54 7.32 2.98
C CYS A 18 -5.98 7.67 1.59
N HIS A 19 -6.83 7.98 0.61
CA HIS A 19 -6.38 8.54 -0.67
C HIS A 19 -5.59 9.85 -0.51
N SER A 20 -5.82 10.61 0.56
CA SER A 20 -5.03 11.80 0.92
C SER A 20 -3.55 11.47 1.24
N MET A 21 -3.24 10.20 1.52
CA MET A 21 -1.90 9.69 1.72
C MET A 21 -1.24 9.21 0.41
N GLY A 22 -1.92 9.29 -0.74
CA GLY A 22 -1.44 8.80 -2.06
C GLY A 22 -0.10 9.35 -2.51
N ASN A 23 0.24 10.56 -2.04
CA ASN A 23 1.53 11.19 -2.23
C ASN A 23 2.51 10.83 -1.10
N ALA A 24 2.44 9.67 -0.45
CA ALA A 24 3.39 9.33 0.64
C ALA A 24 4.84 9.16 0.15
N ILE A 25 5.03 8.99 -1.15
CA ILE A 25 6.31 8.83 -1.84
C ILE A 25 6.34 9.81 -3.01
N ALA A 26 7.50 10.38 -3.32
CA ALA A 26 7.62 11.29 -4.46
C ALA A 26 7.32 10.56 -5.77
N GLN A 27 6.50 11.14 -6.63
CA GLN A 27 6.10 10.55 -7.91
C GLN A 27 6.45 11.46 -9.07
N GLU A 28 6.83 10.90 -10.21
CA GLU A 28 7.01 11.66 -11.44
C GLU A 28 5.63 12.00 -12.03
N GLY A 29 5.27 13.28 -12.02
CA GLY A 29 4.02 13.78 -12.59
C GLY A 29 4.23 14.44 -13.95
N LYS A 30 3.13 14.69 -14.69
CA LYS A 30 3.15 15.38 -16.00
C LYS A 30 3.81 16.78 -15.98
N LEU A 31 3.95 17.38 -14.81
CA LEU A 31 4.52 18.71 -14.58
C LEU A 31 5.82 18.66 -13.74
N GLY A 32 6.40 17.47 -13.54
CA GLY A 32 7.61 17.24 -12.73
C GLY A 32 7.37 16.41 -11.47
N MET A 33 8.40 16.29 -10.62
CA MET A 33 8.36 15.50 -9.38
C MET A 33 7.35 16.06 -8.37
N ILE A 34 6.32 15.28 -8.05
CA ILE A 34 5.35 15.56 -6.99
C ILE A 34 5.99 15.14 -5.67
N LYS A 35 6.25 16.11 -4.78
CA LYS A 35 6.81 15.84 -3.46
C LYS A 35 5.87 15.01 -2.61
N ALA A 36 6.46 14.20 -1.73
CA ALA A 36 5.68 13.44 -0.77
C ALA A 36 4.89 14.37 0.17
N SER A 37 3.61 14.09 0.41
CA SER A 37 2.77 14.85 1.34
C SER A 37 3.17 14.55 2.78
N MET A 38 3.13 15.58 3.64
CA MET A 38 3.43 15.43 5.07
C MET A 38 2.49 14.41 5.72
N GLN A 39 1.21 14.41 5.34
CA GLN A 39 0.23 13.44 5.81
C GLN A 39 0.59 12.01 5.39
N GLY A 40 1.06 11.80 4.16
CA GLY A 40 1.52 10.49 3.69
C GLY A 40 2.75 10.00 4.45
N ILE A 41 3.73 10.88 4.69
CA ILE A 41 4.93 10.56 5.48
C ILE A 41 4.55 10.20 6.93
N ILE A 42 3.69 11.00 7.56
CA ILE A 42 3.24 10.76 8.95
C ILE A 42 2.45 9.46 9.04
N GLY A 43 1.55 9.19 8.09
CA GLY A 43 0.80 7.94 8.06
C GLY A 43 1.68 6.72 7.85
N LEU A 44 2.71 6.81 7.00
CA LEU A 44 3.71 5.75 6.84
C LEU A 44 4.55 5.54 8.11
N ARG A 45 4.96 6.62 8.77
CA ARG A 45 5.67 6.54 10.05
C ARG A 45 4.81 5.89 11.13
N LEU A 46 3.53 6.26 11.24
CA LEU A 46 2.61 5.73 12.23
C LEU A 46 2.43 4.22 12.07
N GLN A 47 2.14 3.75 10.86
CA GLN A 47 2.00 2.31 10.63
C GLN A 47 3.32 1.60 10.96
N ASN A 48 4.46 2.03 10.41
CA ASN A 48 5.76 1.38 10.66
C ASN A 48 6.18 1.37 12.13
N ALA A 49 5.80 2.38 12.90
CA ALA A 49 6.10 2.46 14.32
C ALA A 49 5.28 1.47 15.18
N LEU A 50 4.15 0.99 14.66
CA LEU A 50 3.27 0.02 15.32
C LEU A 50 3.15 -1.23 14.44
N PRO A 51 4.17 -2.12 14.44
CA PRO A 51 4.23 -3.27 13.53
C PRO A 51 3.15 -4.32 13.79
N LEU A 52 2.72 -4.47 15.04
CA LEU A 52 1.69 -5.45 15.43
C LEU A 52 0.26 -4.93 15.23
N ALA A 53 0.09 -3.65 14.93
CA ALA A 53 -1.22 -3.06 14.71
C ALA A 53 -1.80 -3.52 13.37
N ARG A 54 -3.05 -3.97 13.39
CA ARG A 54 -3.83 -4.21 12.17
C ARG A 54 -4.17 -2.86 11.54
N VAL A 55 -3.92 -2.70 10.24
CA VAL A 55 -4.19 -1.46 9.51
C VAL A 55 -5.38 -1.65 8.58
N ILE A 56 -6.35 -0.75 8.68
CA ILE A 56 -7.52 -0.68 7.81
C ILE A 56 -7.40 0.62 7.00
N TYR A 57 -7.48 0.50 5.68
CA TYR A 57 -7.46 1.63 4.76
C TYR A 57 -8.89 1.86 4.24
N VAL A 58 -9.48 3.01 4.55
CA VAL A 58 -10.84 3.40 4.12
C VAL A 58 -10.71 4.57 3.15
N SER A 59 -11.25 4.41 1.95
CA SER A 59 -11.28 5.48 0.96
C SER A 59 -12.32 5.24 -0.11
N ALA A 60 -13.04 6.30 -0.49
CA ALA A 60 -14.01 6.27 -1.58
C ALA A 60 -13.37 6.30 -2.98
N THR A 61 -12.17 6.87 -3.11
CA THR A 61 -11.54 7.17 -4.42
C THR A 61 -10.11 6.63 -4.58
N GLY A 62 -9.63 5.88 -3.58
CA GLY A 62 -8.23 5.45 -3.47
C GLY A 62 -7.73 4.58 -4.62
N ALA A 63 -8.61 3.88 -5.33
CA ALA A 63 -8.27 2.95 -6.41
C ALA A 63 -8.37 3.55 -7.82
N THR A 64 -8.50 4.88 -7.96
CA THR A 64 -8.58 5.52 -9.29
C THR A 64 -7.29 5.44 -10.10
N LYS A 65 -6.13 5.37 -9.44
CA LYS A 65 -4.82 5.06 -10.03
C LYS A 65 -4.04 4.17 -9.08
N VAL A 66 -3.38 3.15 -9.61
CA VAL A 66 -2.59 2.18 -8.82
C VAL A 66 -1.46 2.86 -8.07
N SER A 67 -0.84 3.88 -8.67
CA SER A 67 0.20 4.69 -8.03
C SER A 67 -0.26 5.35 -6.73
N ASN A 68 -1.56 5.59 -6.58
CA ASN A 68 -2.11 6.20 -5.37
C ASN A 68 -2.13 5.21 -4.19
N LEU A 69 -1.97 3.90 -4.40
CA LEU A 69 -1.96 2.91 -3.31
C LEU A 69 -0.63 2.82 -2.56
N SER A 70 0.32 3.73 -2.82
CA SER A 70 1.64 3.74 -2.17
C SER A 70 1.61 3.80 -0.63
N TYR A 71 0.51 4.29 -0.05
CA TYR A 71 0.32 4.32 1.40
C TYR A 71 -0.09 2.97 2.00
N ALA A 72 -0.56 2.03 1.16
CA ALA A 72 -1.12 0.75 1.55
C ALA A 72 -0.05 -0.37 1.58
N ASN A 73 1.18 -0.04 1.99
CA ASN A 73 2.32 -0.96 1.98
C ASN A 73 2.07 -2.26 2.78
N ARG A 74 1.22 -2.22 3.82
CA ARG A 74 0.88 -3.42 4.62
C ARG A 74 0.03 -4.46 3.89
N LEU A 75 -0.55 -4.11 2.75
CA LEU A 75 -1.24 -5.08 1.91
C LEU A 75 -0.27 -6.01 1.17
N GLY A 76 1.03 -5.73 1.19
CA GLY A 76 2.04 -6.61 0.60
C GLY A 76 1.98 -6.67 -0.94
N LEU A 77 1.40 -5.65 -1.58
CA LEU A 77 1.13 -5.61 -3.02
C LEU A 77 2.38 -5.71 -3.91
N TRP A 78 3.56 -5.41 -3.36
CA TRP A 78 4.87 -5.51 -4.00
C TRP A 78 5.93 -5.80 -2.94
N GLN A 79 7.10 -6.29 -3.37
CA GLN A 79 8.25 -6.57 -2.49
C GLN A 79 7.99 -7.59 -1.37
N THR A 80 6.98 -8.44 -1.54
CA THR A 80 6.76 -9.62 -0.72
C THR A 80 7.00 -10.85 -1.58
N GLY A 81 7.64 -11.89 -1.05
CA GLY A 81 7.93 -13.12 -1.82
C GLY A 81 6.66 -13.81 -2.34
N ASP A 82 5.52 -13.51 -1.74
CA ASP A 82 4.20 -14.08 -2.06
C ASP A 82 3.51 -13.40 -3.26
N PHE A 83 4.02 -12.25 -3.72
CA PHE A 83 3.47 -11.52 -4.86
C PHE A 83 4.50 -11.42 -6.00
N PRO A 84 4.06 -11.48 -7.28
CA PRO A 84 4.96 -11.56 -8.43
C PRO A 84 5.65 -10.24 -8.80
N PHE A 85 5.64 -9.24 -7.91
CA PHE A 85 6.12 -7.89 -8.19
C PHE A 85 7.33 -7.53 -7.32
N THR A 86 8.49 -7.45 -7.98
CA THR A 86 9.78 -7.15 -7.36
C THR A 86 9.88 -5.67 -6.94
N SER A 87 9.16 -4.79 -7.61
CA SER A 87 9.07 -3.35 -7.28
C SER A 87 7.66 -2.81 -7.47
N ARG A 88 7.42 -1.60 -6.95
CA ARG A 88 6.16 -0.86 -7.15
C ARG A 88 5.96 -0.51 -8.61
N GLU A 89 7.04 -0.14 -9.29
CA GLU A 89 7.05 0.21 -10.71
C GLU A 89 6.58 -0.97 -11.55
N ASP A 90 7.10 -2.18 -11.29
CA ASP A 90 6.65 -3.42 -11.94
C ASP A 90 5.17 -3.69 -11.71
N PHE A 91 4.68 -3.45 -10.49
CA PHE A 91 3.27 -3.61 -10.16
C PHE A 91 2.40 -2.63 -10.94
N VAL A 92 2.74 -1.35 -10.94
CA VAL A 92 2.00 -0.30 -11.65
C VAL A 92 1.96 -0.59 -13.15
N GLU A 93 3.12 -0.86 -13.76
CA GLU A 93 3.21 -1.20 -15.20
C GLU A 93 2.35 -2.43 -15.53
N SER A 94 2.41 -3.48 -14.69
CA SER A 94 1.64 -4.69 -14.93
C SER A 94 0.12 -4.45 -14.89
N ILE A 95 -0.38 -3.60 -13.99
CA ILE A 95 -1.82 -3.30 -13.90
C ILE A 95 -2.26 -2.42 -15.07
N GLU A 96 -1.45 -1.43 -15.44
CA GLU A 96 -1.73 -0.52 -16.56
C GLU A 96 -1.75 -1.27 -17.91
N VAL A 97 -0.86 -2.26 -18.09
CA VAL A 97 -0.78 -3.08 -19.31
C VAL A 97 -1.76 -4.26 -19.27
N GLY A 98 -2.00 -4.84 -18.10
CA GLY A 98 -2.52 -6.20 -17.97
C GLY A 98 -3.98 -6.34 -17.54
N GLY A 99 -4.63 -5.31 -17.00
CA GLY A 99 -6.03 -5.38 -16.57
C GLY A 99 -6.39 -6.69 -15.83
N ILE A 100 -7.39 -7.42 -16.35
CA ILE A 100 -7.94 -8.70 -15.80
C ILE A 100 -6.87 -9.81 -15.66
N SER A 101 -5.83 -9.81 -16.50
CA SER A 101 -4.78 -10.85 -16.46
C SER A 101 -3.91 -10.76 -15.20
N VAL A 102 -3.78 -9.58 -14.58
CA VAL A 102 -3.07 -9.43 -13.31
C VAL A 102 -3.91 -9.91 -12.13
N THR A 103 -5.21 -9.62 -12.12
CA THR A 103 -6.13 -10.15 -11.10
C THR A 103 -6.06 -11.68 -11.03
N ASN A 104 -5.99 -12.34 -12.19
CA ASN A 104 -5.81 -13.79 -12.24
C ASN A 104 -4.43 -14.28 -11.73
N LYS A 105 -3.35 -13.49 -11.88
CA LYS A 105 -2.04 -13.82 -11.30
C LYS A 105 -2.03 -13.67 -9.78
N LEU A 106 -2.70 -12.63 -9.26
CA LEU A 106 -2.87 -12.41 -7.82
C LEU A 106 -3.71 -13.50 -7.16
N LEU A 107 -4.78 -13.94 -7.82
CA LEU A 107 -5.61 -15.06 -7.32
C LEU A 107 -4.82 -16.38 -7.31
N LYS A 108 -4.06 -16.66 -8.38
CA LYS A 108 -3.25 -17.88 -8.48
C LYS A 108 -2.08 -17.94 -7.50
N SER A 109 -1.49 -16.81 -7.11
CA SER A 109 -0.43 -16.82 -6.10
C SER A 109 -0.96 -17.10 -4.69
N GLN A 110 -2.21 -16.72 -4.41
CA GLN A 110 -2.89 -17.06 -3.14
C GLN A 110 -3.37 -18.53 -3.10
N ASP A 111 -3.79 -19.10 -4.23
CA ASP A 111 -4.19 -20.51 -4.33
C ASP A 111 -3.01 -21.48 -4.20
N GLY A 112 -1.79 -21.05 -4.54
CA GLY A 112 -0.55 -21.83 -4.37
C GLY A 112 -0.15 -22.07 -2.90
N ALA A 113 -0.73 -21.34 -1.94
CA ALA A 113 -0.46 -21.51 -0.51
C ALA A 113 -1.38 -22.56 0.18
N LYS A 114 -2.22 -23.27 -0.58
CA LYS A 114 -3.11 -24.35 -0.08
C LYS A 114 -2.89 -25.71 -0.76
N GLY A 115 -1.64 -26.06 -1.06
CA GLY A 115 -1.30 -27.39 -1.58
C GLY A 115 -0.13 -28.01 -0.84
N TYR A 116 -0.47 -28.89 0.12
CA TYR A 116 0.39 -29.88 0.83
C TYR A 116 1.61 -29.38 1.60
#